data_AF-A0A1H7UDN2-F1
#
_entry.id   AF-A0A1H7UDN2-F1
#
_cell.length_a   1.000
_cell.length_b   1.000
_cell.length_c   1.000
_cell.angle_alpha   90.00
_cell.angle_beta   90.00
_cell.angle_gamma   90.00
#
_symmetry.space_group_name_H-M   'P 1'
#
loop_
_entity.id
_entity.type
_entity.pdbx_description
1 polymer ?
#
loop_
_entity_poly.entity_id
_entity_poly.type
_entity_poly.pdbx_seq_one_letter_code
_entity_poly.pdbx_strand_id
1 'polypeptide(L)'
;MIYNSLFIHSYILALRSKSNQDMPLFIPVMLIGLCLVLNLMSILFFIEGMTTQHLEIFTDKNEYVVGVLIYCLVFSYYLHKKRYKRIFETYKAKHSEPPAIWWSILVVVLYYLISVFIVFLSAFYRNRDWIFSGL
;
A
#
# COMPACT_ATOMS: atom_id res chain seq x y z
N MET A 1 3.40 -13.00 -4.72
CA MET A 1 3.01 -12.20 -3.54
C MET A 1 2.20 -11.01 -4.01
N ILE A 2 1.12 -10.69 -3.29
CA ILE A 2 0.07 -9.73 -3.66
C ILE A 2 0.64 -8.37 -4.12
N TYR A 3 1.66 -7.85 -3.44
CA TYR A 3 2.28 -6.55 -3.79
C TYR A 3 3.38 -6.60 -4.86
N ASN A 4 3.73 -7.77 -5.42
CA ASN A 4 4.76 -7.83 -6.47
C ASN A 4 4.31 -7.11 -7.75
N SER A 5 3.02 -7.21 -8.09
CA SER A 5 2.47 -6.50 -9.26
C SER A 5 2.53 -4.99 -9.04
N LEU A 6 2.05 -4.52 -7.88
CA LEU A 6 2.13 -3.10 -7.52
C LEU A 6 3.58 -2.60 -7.51
N PHE A 7 4.51 -3.40 -6.97
CA PHE A 7 5.93 -3.09 -6.97
C PHE A 7 6.48 -2.89 -8.39
N ILE A 8 6.20 -3.81 -9.31
CA ILE A 8 6.73 -3.76 -10.69
C ILE A 8 6.21 -2.51 -11.41
N HIS A 9 4.90 -2.26 -11.37
CA HIS A 9 4.30 -1.13 -12.07
C HIS A 9 4.76 0.22 -11.49
N SER A 10 4.82 0.34 -10.16
CA SER A 10 5.36 1.55 -9.50
C SER A 10 6.86 1.75 -9.75
N TYR A 11 7.65 0.67 -9.81
CA TYR A 11 9.08 0.74 -10.06
C TYR A 11 9.38 1.19 -11.50
N ILE A 12 8.61 0.71 -12.48
CA ILE A 12 8.73 1.14 -13.88
C ILE A 12 8.30 2.59 -14.07
N LEU A 13 7.27 3.05 -13.36
CA LEU A 13 6.91 4.46 -13.35
C LEU A 13 8.04 5.32 -12.76
N ALA A 14 8.69 4.86 -11.69
CA ALA A 14 9.83 5.56 -11.08
C ALA A 14 11.04 5.63 -12.03
N LEU A 15 11.38 4.53 -12.70
CA LEU A 15 12.46 4.48 -13.69
C LEU A 15 12.22 5.43 -14.88
N ARG A 16 10.97 5.60 -15.30
CA ARG A 16 10.60 6.50 -16.39
C ARG A 16 10.44 7.96 -15.95
N SER A 17 10.46 8.25 -14.66
CA SER A 17 10.41 9.61 -14.12
C SER A 17 11.79 10.25 -14.12
N LYS A 18 11.91 11.48 -14.64
CA LYS A 18 13.18 12.24 -14.61
C LYS A 18 13.69 12.56 -13.20
N SER A 19 12.80 12.60 -12.20
CA SER A 19 13.13 13.00 -10.83
C SER A 19 13.50 11.85 -9.91
N ASN A 20 13.07 10.62 -10.22
CA ASN A 20 13.15 9.49 -9.28
C ASN A 20 14.06 8.36 -9.80
N GLN A 21 14.87 8.65 -10.81
CA GLN A 21 15.78 7.69 -11.44
C GLN A 21 16.94 7.26 -10.54
N ASP A 22 17.39 8.14 -9.63
CA ASP A 22 18.51 7.86 -8.73
C ASP A 22 18.14 6.85 -7.64
N MET A 23 16.86 6.84 -7.23
CA MET A 23 16.34 5.94 -6.20
C MET A 23 14.93 5.42 -6.53
N PRO A 24 14.79 4.59 -7.59
CA PRO A 24 13.49 4.15 -8.10
C PRO A 24 12.75 3.23 -7.12
N LEU A 25 13.46 2.66 -6.13
CA LEU A 25 12.89 1.85 -5.05
C LEU A 25 11.97 2.66 -4.12
N PHE A 26 12.22 3.97 -3.98
CA PHE A 26 11.49 4.82 -3.04
C PHE A 26 9.99 4.88 -3.37
N ILE A 27 9.64 5.02 -4.65
CA ILE A 27 8.25 5.15 -5.10
C ILE A 27 7.40 3.89 -4.83
N PRO A 28 7.83 2.65 -5.18
CA PRO A 28 7.15 1.44 -4.77
C PRO A 28 6.97 1.33 -3.26
N VAL A 29 8.01 1.67 -2.47
CA VAL A 29 7.93 1.59 -1.01
C VAL A 29 6.89 2.57 -0.48
N MET A 30 6.85 3.79 -1.01
CA MET A 30 5.86 4.80 -0.62
C MET A 30 4.43 4.34 -0.93
N LEU A 31 4.19 3.83 -2.13
CA LEU A 31 2.86 3.39 -2.56
C LEU A 31 2.39 2.13 -1.82
N ILE A 32 3.27 1.16 -1.65
CA ILE A 32 2.96 -0.08 -0.91
C ILE A 32 2.77 0.22 0.57
N GLY A 33 3.62 1.07 1.15
CA GLY A 33 3.48 1.54 2.53
C GLY A 33 2.15 2.23 2.76
N LEU A 34 1.73 3.14 1.85
CA LEU A 34 0.44 3.80 1.93
C LEU A 34 -0.73 2.80 1.86
N CYS A 35 -0.69 1.85 0.92
CA CYS A 35 -1.71 0.80 0.84
C CYS A 35 -1.77 -0.06 2.11
N LEU A 36 -0.61 -0.37 2.71
CA LEU A 36 -0.54 -1.14 3.95
C LEU A 36 -1.10 -0.36 5.14
N VAL A 37 -0.80 0.94 5.26
CA VAL A 37 -1.37 1.80 6.30
C VAL A 37 -2.89 1.86 6.17
N LEU A 38 -3.40 2.12 4.96
CA LEU A 38 -4.85 2.13 4.70
C LEU A 38 -5.48 0.79 5.08
N ASN A 39 -4.95 -0.32 4.58
CA ASN A 39 -5.50 -1.65 4.89
C ASN A 39 -5.42 -2.00 6.39
N LEU A 40 -4.38 -1.54 7.10
CA LEU A 40 -4.27 -1.69 8.55
C LEU A 40 -5.35 -0.89 9.28
N MET A 41 -5.58 0.37 8.87
CA MET A 41 -6.67 1.19 9.40
C MET A 41 -8.03 0.54 9.16
N SER A 42 -8.26 -0.05 7.99
CA SER A 42 -9.50 -0.80 7.70
C SER A 42 -9.71 -1.96 8.68
N ILE A 43 -8.65 -2.74 8.97
CA ILE A 43 -8.71 -3.84 9.93
C ILE A 43 -9.06 -3.31 11.33
N LEU A 44 -8.43 -2.21 11.75
CA LEU A 44 -8.70 -1.61 13.05
C LEU A 44 -10.14 -1.10 13.18
N PHE A 45 -10.63 -0.34 12.20
CA PHE A 45 -12.02 0.12 12.19
C PHE A 45 -13.01 -1.05 12.16
N PHE A 46 -12.69 -2.12 11.44
CA PHE A 46 -13.52 -3.31 11.43
C PHE A 46 -13.57 -3.98 12.82
N ILE A 47 -12.43 -4.11 13.50
CA ILE A 47 -12.38 -4.65 14.86
C ILE A 47 -13.14 -3.75 15.83
N GLU A 48 -12.95 -2.42 15.79
CA GLU A 48 -13.70 -1.46 16.61
C GLU A 48 -15.20 -1.46 16.32
N GLY A 49 -15.62 -1.78 15.08
CA GLY A 49 -17.03 -1.98 14.76
C GLY A 49 -17.62 -3.25 15.39
N MET A 50 -16.79 -4.29 15.56
CA MET A 50 -17.19 -5.56 16.18
C MET A 50 -17.13 -5.52 17.71
N THR A 51 -16.11 -4.88 18.27
CA THR A 51 -15.91 -4.73 19.72
C THR A 51 -16.19 -3.28 20.07
N THR A 52 -17.15 -3.00 20.96
CA THR A 52 -17.47 -1.64 21.45
C THR A 52 -16.32 -0.93 22.18
N GLN A 53 -15.11 -1.48 22.14
CA GLN A 53 -13.88 -0.94 22.68
C GLN A 53 -13.09 -0.24 21.57
N HIS A 54 -12.67 1.00 21.83
CA HIS A 54 -11.75 1.73 20.97
C HIS A 54 -10.33 1.18 21.12
N LEU A 55 -9.66 0.92 20.00
CA LEU A 55 -8.27 0.49 19.97
C LEU A 55 -7.37 1.72 19.88
N GLU A 56 -6.68 2.07 20.97
CA GLU A 56 -5.80 3.26 21.06
C GLU A 56 -4.48 3.15 20.27
N ILE A 57 -4.41 2.26 19.27
CA ILE A 57 -3.20 1.98 18.48
C ILE A 57 -2.79 3.21 17.63
N PHE A 58 -3.77 3.97 17.14
CA PHE A 58 -3.57 5.22 16.40
C PHE A 58 -4.11 6.43 17.18
N THR A 59 -3.61 6.64 18.39
CA THR A 59 -3.80 7.90 19.13
C THR A 59 -2.89 9.00 18.56
N ASP A 60 -3.25 10.28 18.74
CA ASP A 60 -2.51 11.46 18.23
C ASP A 60 -0.99 11.44 18.51
N LYS A 61 -0.55 10.74 19.56
CA LYS A 61 0.88 10.61 19.90
C LYS A 61 1.61 9.53 19.11
N ASN A 62 0.90 8.49 18.65
CA ASN A 62 1.48 7.29 18.05
C ASN A 62 1.31 7.22 16.53
N GLU A 63 0.42 8.02 15.93
CA GLU A 63 0.12 7.96 14.49
C GLU A 63 1.36 8.11 13.60
N TYR A 64 2.22 9.10 13.90
CA TYR A 64 3.44 9.34 13.14
C TYR A 64 4.48 8.23 13.35
N VAL A 65 4.56 7.69 14.57
CA VAL A 65 5.52 6.63 14.91
C VAL A 65 5.16 5.34 14.19
N VAL A 66 3.88 4.95 14.24
CA VAL A 66 3.39 3.73 13.58
C VAL A 66 3.51 3.84 12.06
N GLY A 67 3.15 4.99 11.48
CA GLY A 67 3.31 5.25 10.05
C GLY A 67 4.77 5.11 9.61
N VAL A 68 5.69 5.80 10.29
CA VAL A 68 7.13 5.74 9.98
C VAL A 68 7.67 4.30 10.13
N LEU A 69 7.28 3.58 11.19
CA LEU A 69 7.68 2.19 11.39
C LEU A 69 7.23 1.29 10.23
N ILE A 70 6.00 1.46 9.75
CA ILE A 70 5.49 0.71 8.58
C ILE A 70 6.34 1.00 7.35
N TYR A 71 6.63 2.26 7.06
CA TYR A 71 7.50 2.62 5.92
C TYR A 71 8.90 2.04 6.06
N CYS A 72 9.50 2.11 7.26
CA CYS A 72 10.80 1.51 7.55
C CYS A 72 10.80 -0.02 7.37
N LEU A 73 9.74 -0.70 7.81
CA LEU A 73 9.58 -2.14 7.64
C LEU A 73 9.44 -2.53 6.17
N VAL A 74 8.61 -1.81 5.40
CA VAL A 74 8.43 -2.04 3.96
C VAL A 74 9.74 -1.79 3.22
N PHE A 75 10.41 -0.67 3.52
CA PHE A 75 11.70 -0.34 2.93
C PHE A 75 12.73 -1.42 3.20
N SER A 76 12.88 -1.81 4.47
CA SER A 76 13.80 -2.86 4.90
C SER A 76 13.48 -4.20 4.27
N TYR A 77 12.19 -4.55 4.14
CA TYR A 77 11.74 -5.78 3.49
C TYR A 77 12.16 -5.87 2.02
N TYR A 78 12.03 -4.77 1.27
CA TYR A 78 12.44 -4.74 -0.13
C TYR A 78 13.96 -4.66 -0.31
N LEU A 79 14.66 -3.99 0.61
CA LEU A 79 16.12 -3.89 0.61
C LEU A 79 16.79 -5.20 1.05
N HIS A 80 16.18 -5.94 1.98
CA HIS A 80 16.71 -7.17 2.54
C HIS A 80 17.02 -8.18 1.43
N LYS A 81 18.27 -8.67 1.41
CA LYS A 81 18.79 -9.59 0.38
C LYS A 81 18.56 -9.10 -1.06
N LYS A 82 18.50 -7.78 -1.26
CA LYS A 82 18.23 -7.13 -2.56
C LYS A 82 16.96 -7.67 -3.23
N ARG A 83 15.91 -7.92 -2.43
CA ARG A 83 14.65 -8.50 -2.91
C ARG A 83 14.04 -7.71 -4.05
N TYR A 84 14.10 -6.38 -4.00
CA TYR A 84 13.66 -5.49 -5.07
C TYR A 84 14.27 -5.86 -6.43
N LYS A 85 15.57 -6.14 -6.47
CA LYS A 85 16.30 -6.53 -7.68
C LYS A 85 15.82 -7.89 -8.19
N ARG A 86 15.65 -8.86 -7.29
CA ARG A 86 15.13 -10.20 -7.63
C ARG A 86 13.73 -10.13 -8.23
N ILE A 87 12.83 -9.31 -7.68
CA ILE A 87 11.47 -9.14 -8.21
C ILE A 87 11.51 -8.59 -9.64
N PHE A 88 12.32 -7.55 -9.87
CA PHE A 88 12.46 -6.95 -11.19
C PHE A 88 13.11 -7.89 -12.21
N GLU A 89 14.17 -8.60 -11.83
CA GLU A 89 14.84 -9.58 -12.71
C GLU A 89 13.93 -10.75 -13.05
N THR A 90 13.15 -11.25 -12.08
CA THR A 90 12.15 -12.31 -12.32
C THR A 90 11.09 -11.85 -13.32
N TYR A 91 10.66 -10.59 -13.22
CA TYR A 91 9.71 -10.02 -14.16
C TYR A 91 10.30 -9.91 -15.57
N LYS A 92 11.53 -9.38 -15.69
CA LYS A 92 12.26 -9.22 -16.96
C LYS A 92 12.58 -10.55 -17.63
N ALA A 93 12.84 -11.61 -16.85
CA ALA A 93 13.04 -12.95 -17.39
C ALA A 93 11.77 -13.55 -17.98
N LYS A 94 10.59 -13.11 -17.51
CA LYS A 94 9.28 -13.63 -17.94
C LYS A 94 8.62 -12.77 -19.03
N HIS A 95 9.01 -11.50 -19.17
CA HIS A 95 8.42 -10.56 -20.12
C HIS A 95 9.54 -9.90 -20.93
N SER A 96 9.41 -9.93 -22.26
CA SER A 96 10.36 -9.31 -23.19
C SER A 96 10.40 -7.79 -23.07
N GLU A 97 9.27 -7.17 -22.69
CA GLU A 97 9.11 -5.72 -22.64
C GLU A 97 8.60 -5.23 -21.28
N PRO A 98 8.99 -4.02 -20.84
CA PRO A 98 8.40 -3.40 -19.66
C PRO A 98 6.91 -3.10 -19.91
N PRO A 99 6.05 -3.09 -18.88
CA PRO A 99 4.65 -2.72 -19.03
C PRO A 99 4.53 -1.31 -19.63
N ALA A 100 3.45 -1.11 -20.39
CA ALA A 100 3.05 0.20 -20.84
C ALA A 100 2.83 1.15 -19.65
N ILE A 101 3.18 2.42 -19.83
CA ILE A 101 3.04 3.46 -18.78
C ILE A 101 1.58 3.56 -18.33
N TRP A 102 0.65 3.68 -19.28
CA TRP A 102 -0.78 3.78 -19.02
C TRP A 102 -1.32 2.60 -18.20
N TRP A 103 -0.87 1.38 -18.54
CA TRP A 103 -1.24 0.19 -17.77
C TRP A 103 -0.70 0.24 -16.34
N SER A 104 0.54 0.72 -16.17
CA SER A 104 1.15 0.88 -14.86
C SER A 104 0.42 1.89 -13.99
N ILE A 105 0.01 3.03 -14.58
CA ILE A 105 -0.81 4.03 -13.89
C ILE A 105 -2.14 3.42 -13.45
N LEU A 106 -2.83 2.73 -14.35
CA LEU A 106 -4.12 2.09 -14.07
C LEU A 106 -4.00 1.10 -12.90
N VAL A 107 -2.99 0.22 -12.93
CA VAL A 107 -2.77 -0.76 -11.85
C VAL A 107 -2.51 -0.06 -10.52
N VAL A 108 -1.64 0.96 -10.49
CA VAL A 108 -1.35 1.71 -9.25
C VAL A 108 -2.59 2.39 -8.70
N VAL A 109 -3.35 3.08 -9.56
CA VAL A 109 -4.60 3.77 -9.19
C VAL A 109 -5.62 2.77 -8.66
N LEU A 110 -5.78 1.61 -9.30
CA LEU A 110 -6.75 0.60 -8.89
C LEU A 110 -6.42 0.02 -7.51
N TYR A 111 -5.15 -0.28 -7.22
CA TYR A 111 -4.73 -0.72 -5.88
C TYR A 111 -5.06 0.33 -4.82
N TYR A 112 -4.77 1.59 -5.11
CA TYR A 112 -5.04 2.69 -4.19
C TYR A 112 -6.54 2.90 -3.96
N LEU A 113 -7.34 2.94 -5.01
CA LEU A 113 -8.79 3.09 -4.94
C LEU A 113 -9.44 1.95 -4.15
N ILE A 114 -9.00 0.72 -4.34
CA ILE A 114 -9.50 -0.43 -3.58
C ILE A 114 -9.16 -0.26 -2.10
N SER A 115 -7.91 0.07 -1.75
CA SER A 115 -7.53 0.28 -0.34
C SER A 115 -8.33 1.41 0.32
N VAL A 116 -8.50 2.54 -0.38
CA VAL A 116 -9.29 3.67 0.10
C VAL A 116 -10.76 3.27 0.28
N PHE A 117 -11.34 2.57 -0.70
CA PHE A 117 -12.72 2.10 -0.63
C PHE A 117 -12.95 1.17 0.56
N ILE A 118 -12.03 0.24 0.82
CA ILE A 118 -12.10 -0.67 1.97
C ILE A 118 -12.04 0.13 3.28
N VAL A 119 -11.15 1.12 3.41
CA VAL A 119 -11.10 1.98 4.61
C VAL A 119 -12.43 2.66 4.87
N PHE A 120 -13.02 3.26 3.84
CA PHE A 120 -14.33 3.92 3.97
C PHE A 120 -15.42 2.93 4.38
N LEU A 121 -15.45 1.74 3.77
CA LEU A 121 -16.41 0.71 4.12
C LEU A 121 -16.28 0.29 5.59
N SER A 122 -15.05 0.09 6.07
CA SER A 122 -14.77 -0.24 7.47
C SER A 122 -15.09 0.91 8.43
N ALA A 123 -14.84 2.16 8.04
CA ALA A 123 -15.20 3.33 8.83
C ALA A 123 -16.71 3.50 8.97
N PHE A 124 -17.47 3.34 7.88
CA PHE A 124 -18.93 3.34 7.92
C PHE A 124 -19.48 2.19 8.75
N TYR A 125 -18.86 1.01 8.67
CA TYR A 125 -19.22 -0.12 9.53
C TYR A 125 -19.03 0.21 11.01
N ARG A 126 -17.87 0.78 11.37
CA ARG A 126 -17.58 1.19 12.75
C ARG A 126 -18.62 2.17 13.31
N ASN A 127 -18.97 3.17 12.52
CA ASN A 127 -19.89 4.23 12.94
C ASN A 127 -21.37 3.84 12.82
N ARG A 128 -21.68 2.66 12.27
CA ARG A 128 -23.03 2.22 11.91
C ARG A 128 -23.74 3.20 10.98
N ASP A 129 -23.01 3.68 9.99
CA ASP A 129 -23.50 4.61 8.98
C ASP A 129 -23.85 3.92 7.64
N TRP A 130 -24.60 4.61 6.79
CA TRP A 130 -24.96 4.19 5.44
C TRP A 130 -25.69 2.83 5.39
N ILE A 131 -25.11 1.82 4.74
CA ILE A 131 -25.70 0.48 4.62
C ILE A 131 -25.66 -0.31 5.93
N PHE A 132 -24.93 0.18 6.94
CA PHE A 132 -24.77 -0.47 8.24
C PHE A 132 -25.65 0.15 9.34
N SER A 133 -26.50 1.13 9.02
CA SER A 133 -27.34 1.81 10.01
C SER A 133 -28.45 0.93 10.62
N GLY A 134 -28.74 -0.21 10.01
CA GLY A 134 -29.70 -1.19 10.51
C GLY A 134 -29.08 -2.41 11.20
N LEU A 135 -27.74 -2.46 11.30
CA LEU A 135 -26.97 -3.52 11.96
C LEU A 135 -26.71 -3.16 13.41
#